data_AF-A0A7K9BUH3-F1
#
_entry.id   AF-A0A7K9BUH3-F1
#
_cell.length_a   1.000
_cell.length_b   1.000
_cell.length_c   1.000
_cell.angle_alpha   90.00
_cell.angle_beta   90.00
_cell.angle_gamma   90.00
#
_symmetry.space_group_name_H-M   'P 1'
#
loop_
_entity.id
_entity.type
_entity.pdbx_description
1 polymer ?
#
loop_
_entity_poly.entity_id
_entity_poly.type
_entity_poly.pdbx_seq_one_letter_code
_entity_poly.pdbx_strand_id
1 'polypeptide(L)' 'AGPGAGPGVVIPLSRLLPYPSYAGEATSGDIALAQLAWPVTFSATILPVCLPSPT' A
#
# COMPACT_ATOMS: atom_id res chain seq x y z
N ALA A 1 -25.17 -8.21 10.25
CA ALA A 1 -24.30 -7.58 9.24
C ALA A 1 -23.07 -7.03 9.96
N GLY A 2 -21.89 -7.58 9.69
CA GLY A 2 -20.61 -7.09 10.24
C GLY A 2 -19.85 -6.25 9.20
N PRO A 3 -18.83 -5.48 9.61
CA PRO A 3 -18.05 -4.66 8.69
C PRO A 3 -17.16 -5.58 7.84
N GLY A 4 -17.39 -5.62 6.52
CA GLY A 4 -16.60 -6.44 5.59
C GLY A 4 -17.38 -7.07 4.41
N ALA A 5 -18.61 -6.63 4.14
CA ALA A 5 -19.49 -7.26 3.14
C ALA A 5 -19.28 -6.73 1.70
N GLY A 6 -18.06 -6.84 1.17
CA GLY A 6 -17.77 -6.63 -0.26
C GLY A 6 -16.75 -7.67 -0.77
N PRO A 7 -16.69 -7.96 -2.08
CA PRO A 7 -15.72 -8.89 -2.67
C PRO A 7 -14.33 -8.25 -2.71
N GLY A 8 -13.69 -8.11 -1.55
CA GLY A 8 -12.34 -7.57 -1.39
C GLY A 8 -11.40 -8.61 -0.78
N VAL A 9 -10.12 -8.48 -1.09
CA VAL A 9 -9.06 -9.29 -0.47
C VAL A 9 -8.49 -8.49 0.70
N VAL A 10 -8.51 -9.05 1.90
CA VAL A 10 -7.93 -8.43 3.11
C VAL A 10 -6.64 -9.16 3.46
N ILE A 11 -5.53 -8.44 3.48
CA ILE A 11 -4.20 -8.96 3.81
C ILE A 11 -3.57 -8.05 4.88
N PRO A 12 -3.13 -8.57 6.04
CA PRO A 12 -2.43 -7.79 7.03
C PRO A 12 -1.07 -7.33 6.51
N LEU A 13 -0.54 -6.24 7.07
CA LEU A 13 0.81 -5.78 6.76
C LEU A 13 1.84 -6.56 7.58
N SER A 14 2.93 -6.97 6.95
CA SER A 14 4.13 -7.43 7.66
C SER A 14 5.02 -6.27 8.08
N ARG A 15 5.06 -5.19 7.30
CA ARG A 15 5.92 -4.04 7.55
C ARG A 15 5.32 -2.75 7.01
N LEU A 16 5.54 -1.67 7.74
CA LEU A 16 5.30 -0.30 7.29
C LEU A 16 6.64 0.44 7.24
N LEU A 17 6.91 1.11 6.12
CA LEU A 17 8.17 1.80 5.84
C LEU A 17 7.86 3.26 5.45
N PRO A 18 7.74 4.18 6.42
CA PRO A 18 7.57 5.59 6.12
C PRO A 18 8.84 6.16 5.46
N TYR A 19 8.68 7.21 4.65
CA TYR A 19 9.83 7.95 4.14
C TYR A 19 10.69 8.47 5.31
N PRO A 20 12.01 8.23 5.32
CA PRO A 20 12.85 8.48 6.51
C PRO A 20 12.85 9.93 7.01
N SER A 21 12.62 10.91 6.13
CA SER A 21 12.64 12.33 6.48
C SER A 21 11.24 12.93 6.66
N TYR A 22 10.19 12.12 6.60
CA TYR A 22 8.84 12.58 6.90
C TYR A 22 8.74 12.96 8.38
N ALA A 23 8.28 14.17 8.67
CA ALA A 23 8.25 14.74 10.02
C ALA A 23 6.83 15.18 10.46
N GLY A 24 5.79 14.76 9.73
CA GLY A 24 4.38 15.03 10.05
C GLY A 24 3.73 16.04 9.12
N GLU A 25 2.57 16.57 9.54
CA GLU A 25 1.81 17.54 8.73
C GLU A 25 2.65 18.75 8.31
N ALA A 26 2.41 19.20 7.08
CA ALA A 26 3.14 20.28 6.41
C ALA A 26 4.63 20.01 6.09
N THR A 27 5.11 18.76 6.24
CA THR A 27 6.46 18.36 5.82
C THR A 27 6.45 17.61 4.47
N SER A 28 7.57 17.65 3.75
CA SER A 28 7.71 16.93 2.47
C SER A 28 7.87 15.42 2.71
N GLY A 29 7.66 14.63 1.65
CA GLY A 29 7.84 13.19 1.69
C GLY A 29 6.68 12.45 2.34
N ASP A 30 5.44 12.92 2.16
CA ASP A 30 4.22 12.21 2.56
C ASP A 30 4.01 10.96 1.69
N ILE A 31 4.82 9.93 1.95
CA ILE A 31 4.82 8.64 1.26
C ILE A 31 5.36 7.53 2.18
N ALA A 32 4.82 6.34 2.04
CA ALA A 32 5.27 5.14 2.73
C ALA A 32 5.10 3.89 1.85
N LEU A 33 5.91 2.85 2.08
CA LEU A 33 5.68 1.51 1.54
C LEU A 33 4.99 0.64 2.59
N ALA A 34 3.91 -0.02 2.19
CA ALA A 34 3.20 -1.01 2.99
C ALA A 34 3.47 -2.41 2.43
N GLN A 35 4.26 -3.21 3.14
CA GLN A 35 4.55 -4.58 2.75
C GLN A 35 3.46 -5.51 3.25
N LEU A 36 2.81 -6.23 2.33
CA LEU A 36 1.83 -7.25 2.67
C LEU A 36 2.49 -8.42 3.41
N ALA A 37 1.76 -9.09 4.30
CA ALA A 37 2.24 -10.28 5.00
C ALA A 37 2.48 -11.47 4.06
N TRP A 38 1.78 -11.51 2.93
CA TRP A 38 2.02 -12.43 1.82
C TRP A 38 1.71 -11.76 0.48
N PRO A 39 2.30 -12.21 -0.63
CA PRO A 39 1.99 -11.68 -1.96
C PRO A 39 0.49 -11.82 -2.28
N VAL A 40 -0.09 -10.77 -2.86
CA VAL A 40 -1.45 -10.86 -3.43
C VAL A 40 -1.39 -11.55 -4.80
N THR A 41 -2.40 -12.36 -5.09
CA THR A 41 -2.56 -12.95 -6.43
C THR A 41 -3.12 -11.91 -7.39
N PHE A 42 -2.41 -11.66 -8.50
CA PHE A 42 -2.92 -10.78 -9.55
C PHE A 42 -4.10 -11.41 -10.29
N SER A 43 -5.03 -10.57 -10.71
CA SER A 43 -6.27 -10.96 -11.39
C SER A 43 -6.69 -9.88 -12.38
N ALA A 44 -7.82 -10.08 -13.06
CA ALA A 44 -8.41 -9.04 -13.90
C ALA A 44 -8.77 -7.75 -13.13
N THR A 45 -8.86 -7.79 -11.80
CA THR A 45 -9.22 -6.66 -10.93
C THR A 45 -8.11 -6.24 -9.95
N ILE A 46 -7.01 -7.00 -9.86
CA ILE A 46 -5.87 -6.70 -8.98
C ILE A 46 -4.59 -6.75 -9.81
N LEU A 47 -4.03 -5.57 -10.10
CA LEU A 47 -2.83 -5.41 -10.93
C LEU A 47 -1.90 -4.37 -10.32
N PRO A 48 -0.57 -4.49 -10.52
CA PRO A 48 0.38 -3.46 -10.12
C PRO A 48 0.26 -2.22 -11.04
N VAL A 49 0.59 -1.05 -10.50
CA VAL A 49 0.75 0.18 -11.28
C VAL A 49 2.22 0.37 -11.67
N CYS A 50 2.46 0.96 -12.84
CA CYS A 50 3.81 1.38 -13.23
C CYS A 50 4.27 2.58 -12.40
N LEU A 51 5.54 2.59 -12.01
CA LEU A 51 6.17 3.79 -11.46
C LEU A 51 6.68 4.67 -12.60
N PRO A 52 6.68 6.01 -12.43
CA PRO A 52 7.29 6.91 -13.40
C PRO A 52 8.79 6.62 -13.51
N SER A 53 9.33 6.80 -14.71
CA SER A 53 10.78 6.77 -14.90
C SER A 53 11.43 7.93 -14.13
N PRO A 54 12.58 7.72 -13.47
CA PRO A 54 13.37 8.83 -12.97
C PRO A 54 13.77 9.73 -14.15
N THR A 55 13.57 11.03 -14.01
CA THR A 55 14.02 12.06 -14.96
C THR A 55 15.52 12.27 -14.86
#